data_AF-A0A1H9WK74-F1
#
_entry.id   AF-A0A1H9WK74-F1
#
_cell.length_a   1.000
_cell.length_b   1.000
_cell.length_c   1.000
_cell.angle_alpha   90.00
_cell.angle_beta   90.00
_cell.angle_gamma   90.00
#
_symmetry.space_group_name_H-M   'P 1'
#
loop_
_entity.id
_entity.type
_entity.pdbx_description
1 polymer ?
#
loop_
_entity_poly.entity_id
_entity_poly.type
_entity_poly.pdbx_seq_one_letter_code
_entity_poly.pdbx_strand_id
1 'polypeptide(L)'
;MVTQRLLFTSPTGNHIWRNVFNTDEWKPALAAAGVTPEPKLGENYAPAREHGMHALRPFYASMLLDAGESIKALADYLGHSDAGLTLRVYAHRMP
;
A
#
# COMPACT_ATOMS: atom_id res chain seq x y z
N MET A 1 -7.40 1.27 -31.32
CA MET A 1 -7.49 0.68 -29.97
C MET A 1 -6.07 0.42 -29.50
N VAL A 2 -5.64 1.01 -28.38
CA VAL A 2 -4.28 0.83 -27.85
C VAL A 2 -4.35 -0.22 -26.74
N THR A 3 -3.56 -1.28 -26.86
CA THR A 3 -3.40 -2.30 -25.82
C THR A 3 -2.06 -2.13 -25.13
N GLN A 4 -2.02 -2.27 -23.81
CA GLN A 4 -0.80 -2.22 -23.03
C GLN A 4 -0.58 -3.57 -22.34
N ARG A 5 0.68 -3.96 -22.15
CA ARG A 5 1.02 -5.17 -21.39
C ARG A 5 0.92 -4.88 -19.90
N LEU A 6 0.19 -5.73 -19.17
CA LEU A 6 0.13 -5.67 -17.72
C LEU A 6 1.45 -6.18 -17.12
N LEU A 7 1.98 -5.45 -16.14
CA LEU A 7 3.13 -5.90 -15.35
C LEU A 7 2.71 -6.83 -14.20
N PHE A 8 1.54 -6.56 -13.63
CA PHE A 8 0.98 -7.34 -12.52
C PHE A 8 -0.18 -8.19 -13.04
N THR A 9 0.07 -9.49 -13.15
CA THR A 9 -0.91 -10.46 -13.64
C THR A 9 -1.16 -11.58 -12.65
N SER A 10 -2.38 -12.13 -12.65
CA SER A 10 -2.67 -13.38 -11.97
C SER A 10 -1.93 -14.55 -12.65
N PRO A 11 -1.84 -15.73 -12.01
CA PRO A 11 -1.31 -16.94 -12.64
C PRO A 11 -2.03 -17.34 -13.95
N THR A 12 -3.26 -16.86 -14.16
CA THR A 12 -4.06 -17.08 -15.37
C THR A 12 -3.81 -16.04 -16.48
N GLY A 13 -2.85 -15.12 -16.30
CA GLY A 13 -2.47 -14.10 -17.29
C GLY A 13 -3.40 -12.88 -17.36
N ASN A 14 -4.44 -12.83 -16.52
CA ASN A 14 -5.35 -11.69 -16.40
C ASN A 14 -4.82 -10.65 -15.40
N HIS A 15 -5.49 -9.51 -15.26
CA HIS A 15 -5.15 -8.54 -14.22
C HIS A 15 -5.28 -9.16 -12.81
N ILE A 16 -4.43 -8.75 -11.88
CA ILE A 16 -4.59 -9.12 -10.48
C ILE A 16 -5.86 -8.48 -9.92
N TRP A 17 -6.75 -9.30 -9.36
CA TRP A 17 -7.93 -8.80 -8.66
C TRP A 17 -7.60 -8.50 -7.21
N ARG A 18 -7.93 -7.28 -6.75
CA ARG A 18 -7.54 -6.77 -5.43
C ARG A 18 -7.88 -7.72 -4.28
N ASN A 19 -9.09 -8.29 -4.26
CA ASN A 19 -9.49 -9.11 -3.12
C ASN A 19 -8.83 -10.50 -3.14
N VAL A 20 -8.54 -11.05 -4.33
CA VAL A 20 -7.76 -12.30 -4.46
C VAL A 20 -6.35 -12.07 -3.95
N PHE A 21 -5.68 -11.02 -4.43
CA PHE A 21 -4.35 -10.66 -3.90
C PHE A 21 -4.36 -10.44 -2.38
N ASN A 22 -5.38 -9.76 -1.88
CA ASN A 22 -5.48 -9.49 -0.44
C ASN A 22 -5.60 -10.77 0.39
N THR A 23 -6.39 -11.74 -0.08
CA THR A 23 -6.62 -13.01 0.65
C THR A 23 -5.46 -13.98 0.47
N ASP A 24 -4.93 -14.11 -0.74
CA ASP A 24 -4.04 -15.20 -1.11
C ASP A 24 -2.56 -14.83 -0.95
N GLU A 25 -2.21 -13.54 -0.99
CA GLU A 25 -0.82 -13.07 -0.92
C GLU A 25 -0.59 -12.13 0.25
N TRP A 26 -1.42 -11.08 0.39
CA TRP A 26 -1.18 -10.00 1.36
C TRP A 26 -1.32 -10.46 2.81
N LYS A 27 -2.47 -11.07 3.17
CA LYS A 27 -2.69 -11.52 4.55
C LYS A 27 -1.73 -12.63 4.98
N PRO A 28 -1.41 -13.64 4.15
CA PRO A 28 -0.32 -14.57 4.44
C PRO A 28 1.02 -13.88 4.67
N ALA A 29 1.37 -12.89 3.84
CA ALA A 29 2.62 -12.14 4.03
C ALA A 29 2.65 -11.36 5.37
N LEU A 30 1.52 -10.76 5.78
CA LEU A 30 1.41 -10.11 7.09
C LEU A 30 1.59 -11.10 8.24
N ALA A 31 1.02 -12.31 8.12
CA ALA A 31 1.15 -13.34 9.15
C ALA A 31 2.57 -13.89 9.23
N ALA A 32 3.19 -14.18 8.08
CA ALA A 32 4.59 -14.59 7.99
C ALA A 32 5.56 -13.52 8.54
N ALA A 33 5.23 -12.24 8.39
CA ALA A 33 5.98 -11.12 8.96
C ALA A 33 5.69 -10.86 10.45
N GLY A 34 4.78 -11.62 11.07
CA GLY A 34 4.39 -11.46 12.48
C GLY A 34 3.54 -10.22 12.77
N VAL A 35 2.99 -9.56 11.75
CA VAL A 35 2.14 -8.37 11.89
C VAL A 35 0.72 -8.76 12.32
N THR A 36 0.23 -9.89 11.81
CA THR A 36 -1.06 -10.47 12.20
C THR A 36 -0.86 -11.93 12.64
N PRO A 37 -1.72 -12.49 13.49
CA PRO A 37 -1.63 -13.91 13.82
C PRO A 37 -1.94 -14.80 12.61
N GLU A 38 -1.28 -15.95 12.55
CA GLU A 38 -1.65 -17.04 11.64
C GLU A 38 -3.05 -17.56 11.98
N PRO A 39 -3.92 -17.83 10.97
CA PRO A 39 -5.23 -18.40 11.21
C PRO A 39 -5.09 -19.85 11.66
N LYS A 40 -6.04 -20.33 12.48
CA LYS A 40 -6.12 -21.76 12.78
C LYS A 40 -6.61 -22.51 11.54
N LEU A 41 -6.38 -23.83 11.54
CA LEU A 41 -6.83 -24.68 10.44
C LEU A 41 -8.35 -24.53 10.21
N GLY A 42 -8.71 -24.15 8.98
CA GLY A 42 -10.11 -23.93 8.57
C GLY A 42 -10.67 -22.54 8.90
N GLU A 43 -9.89 -21.65 9.52
CA GLU A 43 -10.28 -20.26 9.80
C GLU A 43 -9.75 -19.29 8.73
N ASN A 44 -10.43 -18.17 8.57
CA ASN A 44 -9.96 -17.07 7.74
C ASN A 44 -8.98 -16.19 8.52
N TYR A 45 -8.01 -15.61 7.83
CA TYR A 45 -7.17 -14.55 8.40
C TYR A 45 -8.01 -13.40 8.96
N ALA A 46 -7.60 -12.91 10.14
CA ALA A 46 -8.24 -11.79 10.82
C ALA A 46 -8.35 -10.54 9.92
N PRO A 47 -9.32 -9.65 10.17
CA PRO A 47 -9.39 -8.36 9.50
C PRO A 47 -8.14 -7.53 9.80
N ALA A 48 -7.36 -7.20 8.77
CA ALA A 48 -6.13 -6.43 8.86
C ALA A 48 -6.31 -5.04 8.23
N ARG A 49 -7.34 -4.29 8.64
CA ARG A 49 -7.69 -3.02 7.97
C ARG A 49 -6.58 -1.97 8.14
N GLU A 50 -6.01 -1.89 9.33
CA GLU A 50 -4.90 -0.99 9.66
C GLU A 50 -3.58 -1.39 8.98
N HIS A 51 -3.41 -2.68 8.68
CA HIS A 51 -2.24 -3.23 7.98
C HIS A 51 -2.54 -3.57 6.51
N GLY A 52 -3.60 -3.00 5.93
CA GLY A 52 -3.91 -3.20 4.52
C GLY A 52 -2.83 -2.59 3.62
N MET A 53 -2.75 -3.00 2.35
CA MET A 53 -1.77 -2.46 1.39
C MET A 53 -1.71 -0.93 1.33
N HIS A 54 -2.83 -0.25 1.59
CA HIS A 54 -2.84 1.21 1.59
C HIS A 54 -1.97 1.81 2.70
N ALA A 55 -1.65 1.08 3.78
CA ALA A 55 -0.74 1.52 4.84
C ALA A 55 0.71 1.67 4.36
N LEU A 56 1.10 1.04 3.25
CA LEU A 56 2.41 1.24 2.64
C LEU A 56 2.57 2.65 2.04
N ARG A 57 1.48 3.26 1.57
CA ARG A 57 1.51 4.60 0.98
C ARG A 57 1.86 5.70 2.00
N PRO A 58 1.21 5.80 3.17
CA PRO A 58 1.64 6.73 4.20
C PRO A 58 3.00 6.38 4.78
N PHE A 59 3.37 5.09 4.89
CA PHE A 59 4.73 4.71 5.28
C PHE A 59 5.80 5.25 4.32
N TYR A 60 5.61 5.07 3.01
CA TYR A 60 6.50 5.63 1.98
C TYR A 60 6.63 7.16 2.09
N ALA A 61 5.50 7.85 2.28
CA ALA A 61 5.50 9.29 2.43
C ALA A 61 6.24 9.76 3.69
N SER A 62 6.04 9.07 4.82
CA SER A 62 6.78 9.34 6.07
C SER A 62 8.28 9.14 5.89
N MET A 63 8.71 8.04 5.26
CA MET A 63 10.14 7.79 5.01
C MET A 63 10.80 8.88 4.17
N LEU A 64 10.11 9.39 3.14
CA LEU A 64 10.65 10.47 2.31
C LEU A 64 10.79 11.78 3.07
N LEU A 65 9.81 12.12 3.91
CA LEU A 65 9.88 13.34 4.72
C LEU A 65 10.96 13.25 5.80
N ASP A 66 11.10 12.09 6.45
CA ASP A 66 12.18 11.84 7.41
C ASP A 66 13.56 11.95 6.76
N ALA A 67 13.66 11.65 5.46
CA ALA A 67 14.88 11.83 4.66
C ALA A 67 15.10 13.29 4.17
N GLY A 68 14.21 14.22 4.51
CA GLY A 68 14.31 15.64 4.13
C GLY A 68 13.78 15.98 2.74
N GLU A 69 12.99 15.10 2.12
CA GLU A 69 12.38 15.37 0.82
C GLU A 69 11.39 16.54 0.90
N SER A 70 11.30 17.31 -0.18
CA SER A 70 10.39 18.45 -0.23
C SER A 70 8.93 18.00 -0.36
N ILE A 71 8.02 18.71 0.30
CA ILE A 71 6.60 18.36 0.26
C ILE A 71 5.97 18.47 -1.13
N LYS A 72 6.54 19.32 -1.97
CA LYS A 72 6.15 19.46 -3.38
C LYS A 72 6.52 18.21 -4.18
N ALA A 73 7.76 17.74 -4.06
CA ALA A 73 8.19 16.51 -4.71
C ALA A 73 7.39 15.29 -4.23
N LEU A 74 7.10 15.21 -2.92
CA LEU A 74 6.24 14.16 -2.38
C LEU A 74 4.82 14.21 -2.98
N ALA A 75 4.23 15.40 -3.14
CA ALA A 75 2.92 15.55 -3.76
C ALA A 75 2.91 15.03 -5.21
N ASP A 76 3.97 15.33 -5.97
CA ASP A 76 4.14 14.83 -7.35
C ASP A 76 4.27 13.30 -7.38
N TYR A 77 5.08 12.70 -6.50
CA TYR A 77 5.25 11.23 -6.42
C TYR A 77 3.97 10.51 -6.04
N LEU A 78 3.19 11.11 -5.14
CA LEU A 78 1.89 10.56 -4.74
C LEU A 78 0.82 10.83 -5.81
N GLY A 79 1.06 11.69 -6.80
CA GLY A 79 0.06 12.08 -7.79
C GLY A 79 -1.08 12.88 -7.17
N HIS A 80 -0.80 13.64 -6.11
CA HIS A 80 -1.78 14.55 -5.52
C HIS A 80 -1.83 15.83 -6.38
N SER A 81 -2.99 16.08 -7.00
CA SER A 81 -3.23 17.28 -7.80
C SER A 81 -3.17 18.59 -6.99
N ASP A 82 -3.25 18.50 -5.67
CA ASP A 82 -3.11 19.61 -4.73
C ASP A 82 -2.10 19.26 -3.63
N ALA A 83 -0.97 19.98 -3.61
CA ALA A 83 0.06 19.85 -2.59
C ALA A 83 -0.44 20.20 -1.18
N GLY A 84 -1.52 20.98 -1.07
CA GLY A 84 -2.19 21.29 0.19
C GLY A 84 -2.76 20.04 0.88
N LEU A 85 -3.16 19.01 0.13
CA LEU A 85 -3.60 17.72 0.70
C LEU A 85 -2.42 17.00 1.36
N THR A 86 -1.26 16.93 0.70
CA THR A 86 -0.03 16.34 1.25
C THR A 86 0.42 17.10 2.49
N LEU A 87 0.39 18.43 2.45
CA LEU A 87 0.72 19.27 3.61
C LEU A 87 -0.20 19.00 4.80
N ARG A 88 -1.52 18.92 4.60
CA ARG A 88 -2.45 18.63 5.70
C ARG A 88 -2.24 17.24 6.30
N VAL A 89 -1.86 16.25 5.50
CA VAL A 89 -1.64 14.89 5.98
C VAL A 89 -0.31 14.77 6.73
N TYR A 90 0.75 15.47 6.30
CA TYR A 90 2.10 15.23 6.81
C TYR A 90 2.80 16.40 7.50
N ALA A 91 2.20 17.60 7.58
CA ALA A 91 2.84 18.76 8.22
C ALA A 91 3.30 18.49 9.67
N HIS A 92 2.59 17.61 10.39
CA HIS A 92 2.95 17.20 11.76
C HIS A 92 4.25 16.38 11.86
N ARG A 93 4.87 16.02 10.73
CA ARG A 93 6.13 15.26 10.63
C ARG A 93 7.29 16.10 10.10
N MET A 94 7.06 17.36 9.74
CA MET A 94 8.15 18.25 9.33
C MET A 94 8.78 18.89 10.57
N PRO A 95 10.12 19.03 10.63
CA PRO A 95 10.82 19.73 11.71
C PRO A 95 10.53 21.25 11.71
#